data_AF-A0A4Y7UAF3-F1
#
_entry.id   AF-A0A4Y7UAF3-F1
#
_cell.length_a   1.000
_cell.length_b   1.000
_cell.length_c   1.000
_cell.angle_alpha   90.00
_cell.angle_beta   90.00
_cell.angle_gamma   90.00
#
_symmetry.space_group_name_H-M   'P 1'
#
loop_
_entity.id
_entity.type
_entity.pdbx_description
1 polymer ?
#
loop_
_entity_poly.entity_id
_entity_poly.type
_entity_poly.pdbx_seq_one_letter_code
_entity_poly.pdbx_strand_id
1 'polypeptide(L)'
;MKMKITLSTFLLLAISAVQSQNITIPDVKFKAFLVGKTEINTDGDAEISKTEAEAFTGYMDCSWQSIKNLSGIEAFINLTGLNANYNDLITVDLSSNTKLDGLYVVGNDLTALNTSALVNLETLECGTNKIPSLNLSNNTKLERLRTGSNLLTALDLSKNLVLYDLGCENNKIVDIDISLNVKLTSIDCRANKLRSLNLNNGKTLFFNLMKASLNPDLSCIQVDDLNSVRTTTWVYDKTVTFSINCQYNLGLNDVVLNNTIKVYPNPASHTVSISSPDPIDAVKIYSSTGALVKTIANPTQVEVSSWSKGVYFFVFQVGNQYLNKEIIVK
;
A
#
# COMPACT_ATOMS: atom_id res chain seq x y z
N MET A 1 47.12 63.31 -45.57
CA MET A 1 45.81 62.63 -45.54
C MET A 1 46.03 61.24 -44.94
N LYS A 2 45.81 61.08 -43.63
CA LYS A 2 46.16 59.85 -42.88
C LYS A 2 45.02 58.84 -42.99
N MET A 3 45.36 57.66 -43.51
CA MET A 3 44.50 56.49 -43.69
C MET A 3 44.13 55.91 -42.31
N LYS A 4 42.85 55.96 -41.92
CA LYS A 4 42.34 55.30 -40.72
C LYS A 4 41.97 53.86 -41.09
N ILE A 5 42.74 52.91 -40.58
CA ILE A 5 42.46 51.47 -40.65
C ILE A 5 41.47 51.15 -39.53
N THR A 6 40.34 50.57 -39.92
CA THR A 6 39.28 50.00 -39.08
C THR A 6 39.78 48.80 -38.28
N LEU A 7 39.47 48.76 -36.98
CA LEU A 7 39.54 47.55 -36.16
C LEU A 7 38.17 47.36 -35.48
N SER A 8 37.25 46.71 -36.19
CA SER A 8 35.97 46.26 -35.63
C SER A 8 36.21 44.95 -34.91
N THR A 9 36.21 44.97 -33.59
CA THR A 9 36.29 43.79 -32.74
C THR A 9 35.06 42.90 -32.97
N PHE A 10 35.29 41.74 -33.59
CA PHE A 10 34.31 40.66 -33.69
C PHE A 10 34.20 40.01 -32.31
N LEU A 11 33.12 40.30 -31.58
CA LEU A 11 32.80 39.59 -30.34
C LEU A 11 32.29 38.19 -30.74
N LEU A 12 33.18 37.20 -30.75
CA LEU A 12 32.78 35.80 -30.81
C LEU A 12 32.03 35.50 -29.51
N LEU A 13 30.69 35.49 -29.57
CA LEU A 13 29.87 34.78 -28.59
C LEU A 13 30.24 33.30 -28.73
N ALA A 14 31.16 32.84 -27.88
CA ALA A 14 31.35 31.42 -27.65
C ALA A 14 30.07 30.92 -26.96
N ILE A 15 29.09 30.50 -27.76
CA ILE A 15 28.00 29.66 -27.31
C ILE A 15 28.67 28.32 -26.97
N SER A 16 29.06 28.16 -25.71
CA SER A 16 29.37 26.83 -25.19
C SER A 16 28.06 26.06 -25.22
N ALA A 17 27.82 25.32 -26.30
CA ALA A 17 26.84 24.25 -26.30
C ALA A 17 27.31 23.27 -25.23
N VAL A 18 26.75 23.38 -24.03
CA VAL A 18 26.85 22.32 -23.05
C VAL A 18 26.13 21.15 -23.69
N GLN A 19 26.88 20.20 -24.27
CA GLN A 19 26.29 18.95 -24.72
C GLN A 19 25.71 18.27 -23.48
N SER A 20 24.39 18.24 -23.41
CA SER A 20 23.68 17.54 -22.36
C SER A 20 24.06 16.07 -22.41
N GLN A 21 24.26 15.45 -21.25
CA GLN A 21 24.56 14.03 -21.18
C GLN A 21 23.35 13.22 -21.63
N ASN A 22 23.55 12.28 -22.56
CA ASN A 22 22.50 11.37 -22.99
C ASN A 22 22.13 10.37 -21.89
N ILE A 23 20.82 10.10 -21.77
CA ILE A 23 20.29 9.13 -20.83
C ILE A 23 20.50 7.74 -21.40
N THR A 24 20.87 6.79 -20.55
CA THR A 24 20.96 5.39 -20.95
C THR A 24 19.57 4.76 -20.94
N ILE A 25 19.06 4.41 -22.13
CA ILE A 25 17.75 3.76 -22.30
C ILE A 25 18.01 2.38 -22.97
N PRO A 26 18.18 1.29 -22.18
CA PRO A 26 18.58 -0.01 -22.71
C PRO A 26 17.49 -0.71 -23.54
N ASP A 27 16.23 -0.47 -23.21
CA ASP A 27 15.10 -1.07 -23.93
C ASP A 27 14.88 -0.35 -25.26
N VAL A 28 15.08 -1.09 -26.36
CA VAL A 28 14.97 -0.54 -27.72
C VAL A 28 13.56 -0.07 -28.06
N LYS A 29 12.51 -0.66 -27.46
CA LYS A 29 11.12 -0.24 -27.67
C LYS A 29 10.84 1.04 -26.90
N PHE A 30 11.33 1.14 -25.66
CA PHE A 30 11.19 2.37 -24.88
C PHE A 30 11.99 3.52 -25.50
N LYS A 31 13.22 3.27 -25.94
CA LYS A 31 14.03 4.27 -26.66
C LYS A 31 13.35 4.72 -27.94
N ALA A 32 12.89 3.80 -28.79
CA ALA A 32 12.19 4.14 -30.02
C ALA A 32 10.90 4.94 -29.76
N PHE A 33 10.17 4.59 -28.70
CA PHE A 33 9.01 5.38 -28.25
C PHE A 33 9.42 6.82 -27.92
N LEU A 34 10.40 7.03 -27.05
CA LEU A 34 10.82 8.37 -26.61
C LEU A 34 11.37 9.21 -27.76
N VAL A 35 12.25 8.63 -28.59
CA VAL A 35 12.85 9.30 -29.76
C VAL A 35 11.79 9.70 -30.78
N GLY A 36 10.70 8.94 -30.88
CA GLY A 36 9.56 9.24 -31.76
C GLY A 36 8.63 10.35 -31.27
N LYS A 37 8.83 10.90 -30.07
CA LYS A 37 8.02 11.97 -29.48
C LYS A 37 8.72 13.31 -29.60
N THR A 38 8.25 14.18 -30.51
CA THR A 38 8.81 15.52 -30.73
C THR A 38 8.72 16.45 -29.52
N GLU A 39 7.78 16.17 -28.61
CA GLU A 39 7.63 16.88 -27.34
C GLU A 39 8.66 16.46 -26.27
N ILE A 40 9.34 15.34 -26.48
CA ILE A 40 10.43 14.84 -25.63
C ILE A 40 11.76 15.06 -26.35
N ASN A 41 11.92 14.47 -27.54
CA ASN A 41 13.08 14.60 -28.42
C ASN A 41 12.97 15.91 -29.21
N THR A 42 13.40 17.00 -28.59
CA THR A 42 13.21 18.36 -29.09
C THR A 42 14.26 18.78 -30.11
N ASP A 43 15.45 18.17 -30.08
CA ASP A 43 16.47 18.40 -31.10
C ASP A 43 16.36 17.43 -32.29
N GLY A 44 15.53 16.38 -32.15
CA GLY A 44 15.19 15.45 -33.21
C GLY A 44 16.32 14.48 -33.55
N ASP A 45 17.27 14.27 -32.65
CA ASP A 45 18.35 13.32 -32.83
C ASP A 45 17.90 11.87 -32.51
N ALA A 46 18.85 10.93 -32.45
CA ALA A 46 18.56 9.51 -32.23
C ALA A 46 18.63 9.07 -30.75
N GLU A 47 18.87 10.01 -29.84
CA GLU A 47 19.07 9.83 -28.42
C GLU A 47 18.04 10.65 -27.63
N ILE A 48 18.07 10.52 -26.30
CA ILE A 48 17.34 11.43 -25.41
C ILE A 48 18.35 11.98 -24.42
N SER A 49 18.46 13.29 -24.39
CA SER A 49 19.36 13.99 -23.49
C SER A 49 18.71 14.20 -22.12
N LYS A 50 19.54 14.37 -21.08
CA LYS A 50 19.04 14.68 -19.73
C LYS A 50 18.19 15.96 -19.71
N THR A 51 18.64 17.02 -20.40
CA THR A 51 17.88 18.27 -20.52
C THR A 51 16.49 18.05 -21.13
N GLU A 52 16.36 17.20 -22.13
CA GLU A 52 15.07 16.89 -22.75
C GLU A 52 14.12 16.17 -21.78
N ALA A 53 14.61 15.13 -21.10
CA ALA A 53 13.79 14.41 -20.12
C ALA A 53 13.39 15.29 -18.93
N GLU A 54 14.30 16.15 -18.44
CA GLU A 54 14.01 17.09 -17.35
C GLU A 54 13.07 18.21 -17.80
N ALA A 55 13.09 18.61 -19.08
CA ALA A 55 12.18 19.62 -19.63
C ALA A 55 10.76 19.07 -19.85
N PHE A 56 10.63 17.77 -20.12
CA PHE A 56 9.32 17.15 -20.32
C PHE A 56 8.48 17.17 -19.04
N THR A 57 7.24 17.64 -19.17
CA THR A 57 6.23 17.69 -18.11
C THR A 57 4.91 17.16 -18.63
N GLY A 58 4.10 16.60 -17.74
CA GLY A 58 2.76 16.11 -18.07
C GLY A 58 2.67 14.60 -18.11
N TYR A 59 1.80 14.09 -18.98
CA TYR A 59 1.41 12.69 -19.05
C TYR A 59 2.12 11.96 -20.19
N MET A 60 2.83 10.87 -19.88
CA MET A 60 3.48 10.00 -20.84
C MET A 60 2.66 8.72 -21.03
N ASP A 61 2.24 8.44 -22.27
CA ASP A 61 1.58 7.19 -22.63
C ASP A 61 2.49 6.33 -23.51
N CYS A 62 3.12 5.34 -22.89
CA CYS A 62 3.93 4.30 -23.55
C CYS A 62 3.25 2.92 -23.48
N SER A 63 1.91 2.88 -23.45
CA SER A 63 1.16 1.62 -23.42
C SER A 63 1.25 0.85 -24.74
N TRP A 64 1.10 -0.48 -24.67
CA TRP A 64 1.07 -1.38 -25.82
C TRP A 64 2.32 -1.34 -26.73
N GLN A 65 3.50 -1.15 -26.14
CA GLN A 65 4.77 -1.02 -26.87
C GLN A 65 5.66 -2.28 -26.78
N SER A 66 5.25 -3.30 -26.03
CA SER A 66 6.08 -4.45 -25.67
C SER A 66 7.41 -4.04 -25.00
N ILE A 67 7.34 -3.01 -24.16
CA ILE A 67 8.48 -2.54 -23.36
C ILE A 67 8.70 -3.52 -22.21
N LYS A 68 9.97 -3.90 -21.99
CA LYS A 68 10.39 -4.82 -20.91
C LYS A 68 11.07 -4.08 -19.77
N ASN A 69 11.67 -2.92 -20.07
CA ASN A 69 12.40 -2.12 -19.09
C ASN A 69 12.20 -0.61 -19.34
N LEU A 70 11.83 0.12 -18.29
CA LEU A 70 11.69 1.58 -18.31
C LEU A 70 12.94 2.34 -17.83
N SER A 71 14.09 1.68 -17.61
CA SER A 71 15.34 2.38 -17.28
C SER A 71 15.60 3.56 -18.23
N GLY A 72 15.96 4.70 -17.64
CA GLY A 72 15.96 6.01 -18.27
C GLY A 72 14.77 6.90 -17.84
N ILE A 73 13.66 6.30 -17.36
CA ILE A 73 12.49 7.04 -16.86
C ILE A 73 12.83 7.90 -15.63
N GLU A 74 13.85 7.53 -14.87
CA GLU A 74 14.31 8.26 -13.69
C GLU A 74 14.78 9.70 -14.00
N ALA A 75 15.15 9.98 -15.25
CA ALA A 75 15.52 11.32 -15.70
C ALA A 75 14.30 12.23 -15.93
N PHE A 76 13.10 11.67 -16.08
CA PHE A 76 11.85 12.41 -16.29
C PHE A 76 11.26 12.88 -14.95
N ILE A 77 12.00 13.71 -14.22
CA ILE A 77 11.68 14.17 -12.86
C ILE A 77 10.44 15.07 -12.78
N ASN A 78 10.02 15.64 -13.92
CA ASN A 78 8.87 16.52 -14.03
C ASN A 78 7.60 15.82 -14.58
N LEU A 79 7.66 14.50 -14.76
CA LEU A 79 6.52 13.68 -15.18
C LEU A 79 5.40 13.70 -14.13
N THR A 80 4.17 14.00 -14.55
CA THR A 80 2.99 14.04 -13.67
C THR A 80 2.10 12.82 -13.87
N GLY A 81 2.13 12.16 -15.03
CA GLY A 81 1.44 10.89 -15.20
C GLY A 81 2.17 9.92 -16.12
N LEU A 82 2.05 8.62 -15.83
CA LEU A 82 2.66 7.54 -16.61
C LEU A 82 1.65 6.45 -16.89
N ASN A 83 1.39 6.18 -18.17
CA ASN A 83 0.70 5.00 -18.63
C ASN A 83 1.66 4.06 -19.37
N ALA A 84 1.99 2.97 -18.72
CA ALA A 84 2.77 1.85 -19.24
C ALA A 84 1.94 0.55 -19.26
N ASN A 85 0.62 0.67 -19.43
CA ASN A 85 -0.28 -0.48 -19.51
C ASN A 85 0.10 -1.42 -20.68
N TYR A 86 -0.17 -2.71 -20.51
CA TYR A 86 -0.06 -3.75 -21.54
C TYR A 86 1.32 -3.77 -22.20
N ASN A 87 2.34 -3.89 -21.35
CA ASN A 87 3.73 -4.08 -21.72
C ASN A 87 4.23 -5.39 -21.08
N ASP A 88 5.54 -5.65 -21.19
CA ASP A 88 6.18 -6.87 -20.67
C ASP A 88 7.07 -6.54 -19.45
N LEU A 89 6.68 -5.56 -18.63
CA LEU A 89 7.47 -5.09 -17.49
C LEU A 89 7.48 -6.14 -16.37
N ILE A 90 8.67 -6.50 -15.89
CA ILE A 90 8.86 -7.38 -14.72
C ILE A 90 9.12 -6.55 -13.45
N THR A 91 9.77 -5.40 -13.63
CA THR A 91 10.09 -4.44 -12.58
C THR A 91 9.94 -3.03 -13.11
N VAL A 92 9.67 -2.08 -12.23
CA VAL A 92 9.69 -0.66 -12.54
C VAL A 92 10.25 0.11 -11.34
N ASP A 93 11.20 1.01 -11.58
CA ASP A 93 11.69 1.95 -10.58
C ASP A 93 11.19 3.36 -10.95
N LEU A 94 10.35 3.92 -10.07
CA LEU A 94 9.79 5.27 -10.21
C LEU A 94 10.20 6.16 -9.03
N SER A 95 11.27 5.80 -8.32
CA SER A 95 11.70 6.51 -7.11
C SER A 95 12.06 7.99 -7.35
N SER A 96 12.47 8.34 -8.58
CA SER A 96 12.78 9.72 -8.98
C SER A 96 11.57 10.49 -9.53
N ASN A 97 10.50 9.80 -9.93
CA ASN A 97 9.31 10.41 -10.54
C ASN A 97 8.29 10.88 -9.48
N THR A 98 8.78 11.64 -8.50
CA THR A 98 8.02 12.05 -7.28
C THR A 98 6.82 12.97 -7.54
N LYS A 99 6.71 13.51 -8.76
CA LYS A 99 5.60 14.36 -9.19
C LYS A 99 4.42 13.59 -9.79
N LEU A 100 4.51 12.27 -9.92
CA LEU A 100 3.40 11.46 -10.43
C LEU A 100 2.14 11.61 -9.57
N ASP A 101 1.04 11.99 -10.23
CA ASP A 101 -0.33 11.99 -9.74
C ASP A 101 -1.16 10.83 -10.34
N GLY A 102 -0.77 10.30 -11.50
CA GLY A 102 -1.41 9.13 -12.13
C GLY A 102 -0.41 8.08 -12.58
N LEU A 103 -0.59 6.83 -12.12
CA LEU A 103 0.22 5.68 -12.53
C LEU A 103 -0.65 4.53 -13.02
N TYR A 104 -0.42 4.11 -14.26
CA TYR A 104 -1.12 3.01 -14.92
C TYR A 104 -0.09 1.99 -15.43
N VAL A 105 -0.06 0.81 -14.83
CA VAL A 105 0.85 -0.31 -15.14
C VAL A 105 0.09 -1.64 -15.28
N VAL A 106 -1.18 -1.57 -15.66
CA VAL A 106 -2.09 -2.70 -15.85
C VAL A 106 -1.57 -3.65 -16.92
N GLY A 107 -1.67 -4.96 -16.71
CA GLY A 107 -1.34 -5.94 -17.75
C GLY A 107 0.15 -6.03 -18.02
N ASN A 108 0.93 -6.22 -16.96
CA ASN A 108 2.37 -6.46 -17.02
C ASN A 108 2.70 -7.73 -16.19
N ASP A 109 3.98 -8.02 -16.00
CA ASP A 109 4.49 -9.14 -15.20
C ASP A 109 5.12 -8.68 -13.88
N LEU A 110 4.69 -7.53 -13.34
CA LEU A 110 5.27 -6.94 -12.13
C LEU A 110 5.09 -7.89 -10.93
N THR A 111 6.19 -8.20 -10.26
CA THR A 111 6.20 -9.01 -9.02
C THR A 111 6.27 -8.17 -7.75
N ALA A 112 6.58 -6.88 -7.90
CA ALA A 112 6.54 -5.87 -6.85
C ALA A 112 6.28 -4.50 -7.46
N LEU A 113 5.70 -3.60 -6.68
CA LEU A 113 5.53 -2.20 -7.05
C LEU A 113 5.79 -1.33 -5.81
N ASN A 114 6.81 -0.47 -5.89
CA ASN A 114 7.14 0.46 -4.81
C ASN A 114 6.60 1.86 -5.13
N THR A 115 5.57 2.28 -4.41
CA THR A 115 4.92 3.61 -4.57
C THR A 115 5.31 4.60 -3.48
N SER A 116 6.30 4.28 -2.63
CA SER A 116 6.62 5.05 -1.43
C SER A 116 7.11 6.48 -1.70
N ALA A 117 7.75 6.71 -2.86
CA ALA A 117 8.19 8.02 -3.32
C ALA A 117 7.09 8.82 -4.05
N LEU A 118 5.99 8.16 -4.43
CA LEU A 118 4.90 8.76 -5.23
C LEU A 118 3.86 9.42 -4.31
N VAL A 119 4.31 10.36 -3.49
CA VAL A 119 3.48 10.99 -2.42
C VAL A 119 2.33 11.85 -2.97
N ASN A 120 2.38 12.20 -4.25
CA ASN A 120 1.34 12.96 -4.95
C ASN A 120 0.32 12.08 -5.69
N LEU A 121 0.44 10.76 -5.61
CA LEU A 121 -0.39 9.85 -6.39
C LEU A 121 -1.88 9.93 -6.01
N GLU A 122 -2.72 10.28 -6.98
CA GLU A 122 -4.18 10.39 -6.89
C GLU A 122 -4.85 9.18 -7.56
N THR A 123 -4.26 8.63 -8.62
CA THR A 123 -4.75 7.43 -9.30
C THR A 123 -3.66 6.37 -9.43
N LEU A 124 -3.97 5.15 -8.99
CA LEU A 124 -3.13 3.97 -9.19
C LEU A 124 -3.93 2.83 -9.83
N GLU A 125 -3.53 2.43 -11.02
CA GLU A 125 -4.04 1.24 -11.70
C GLU A 125 -2.90 0.26 -11.98
N CYS A 126 -2.82 -0.81 -11.20
CA CYS A 126 -1.77 -1.84 -11.30
C CYS A 126 -2.35 -3.25 -11.40
N GLY A 127 -3.57 -3.37 -11.93
CA GLY A 127 -4.24 -4.66 -12.12
C GLY A 127 -3.54 -5.58 -13.11
N THR A 128 -3.92 -6.86 -13.15
CA THR A 128 -3.36 -7.88 -14.05
C THR A 128 -1.83 -7.91 -13.99
N ASN A 129 -1.31 -8.22 -12.80
CA ASN A 129 0.11 -8.35 -12.48
C ASN A 129 0.31 -9.54 -11.52
N LYS A 130 1.50 -9.69 -10.94
CA LYS A 130 1.87 -10.76 -10.00
C LYS A 130 2.27 -10.20 -8.63
N ILE A 131 1.70 -9.05 -8.23
CA ILE A 131 2.08 -8.35 -6.99
C ILE A 131 1.47 -9.07 -5.77
N PRO A 132 2.27 -9.56 -4.80
CA PRO A 132 1.77 -10.26 -3.62
C PRO A 132 1.41 -9.33 -2.46
N SER A 133 1.98 -8.12 -2.44
CA SER A 133 1.72 -7.10 -1.41
C SER A 133 1.92 -5.70 -1.99
N LEU A 134 1.18 -4.74 -1.46
CA LEU A 134 1.23 -3.35 -1.88
C LEU A 134 1.11 -2.45 -0.64
N ASN A 135 2.11 -1.60 -0.42
CA ASN A 135 2.11 -0.64 0.70
C ASN A 135 1.70 0.74 0.18
N LEU A 136 0.55 1.23 0.65
CA LEU A 136 -0.03 2.50 0.22
C LEU A 136 -0.01 3.58 1.31
N SER A 137 0.74 3.35 2.40
CA SER A 137 0.75 4.23 3.58
C SER A 137 1.21 5.67 3.30
N ASN A 138 2.06 5.87 2.28
CA ASN A 138 2.52 7.20 1.86
C ASN A 138 1.61 7.87 0.82
N ASN A 139 0.73 7.12 0.14
CA ASN A 139 -0.11 7.61 -0.95
C ASN A 139 -1.42 8.22 -0.41
N THR A 140 -1.32 9.17 0.52
CA THR A 140 -2.47 9.71 1.28
C THR A 140 -3.46 10.51 0.43
N LYS A 141 -3.05 10.94 -0.77
CA LYS A 141 -3.90 11.62 -1.77
C LYS A 141 -4.65 10.68 -2.71
N LEU A 142 -4.48 9.37 -2.57
CA LEU A 142 -5.03 8.41 -3.50
C LEU A 142 -6.57 8.42 -3.48
N GLU A 143 -7.16 8.74 -4.62
CA GLU A 143 -8.60 8.86 -4.84
C GLU A 143 -9.19 7.63 -5.56
N ARG A 144 -8.42 7.04 -6.49
CA ARG A 144 -8.77 5.82 -7.22
C ARG A 144 -7.67 4.77 -7.11
N LEU A 145 -8.06 3.55 -6.74
CA LEU A 145 -7.16 2.40 -6.65
C LEU A 145 -7.76 1.20 -7.39
N ARG A 146 -7.07 0.71 -8.43
CA ARG A 146 -7.42 -0.53 -9.15
C ARG A 146 -6.26 -1.51 -9.12
N THR A 147 -6.38 -2.56 -8.30
CA THR A 147 -5.37 -3.61 -8.09
C THR A 147 -5.86 -4.99 -8.52
N GLY A 148 -6.97 -5.05 -9.27
CA GLY A 148 -7.64 -6.30 -9.61
C GLY A 148 -6.72 -7.30 -10.34
N SER A 149 -6.94 -8.60 -10.18
CA SER A 149 -6.10 -9.66 -10.80
C SER A 149 -4.62 -9.56 -10.41
N ASN A 150 -4.35 -9.66 -9.10
CA ASN A 150 -3.02 -9.73 -8.51
C ASN A 150 -2.95 -10.90 -7.51
N LEU A 151 -1.93 -10.93 -6.65
CA LEU A 151 -1.73 -11.96 -5.63
C LEU A 151 -1.87 -11.42 -4.20
N LEU A 152 -2.52 -10.26 -4.02
CA LEU A 152 -2.62 -9.56 -2.73
C LEU A 152 -3.35 -10.43 -1.70
N THR A 153 -2.76 -10.58 -0.51
CA THR A 153 -3.37 -11.28 0.63
C THR A 153 -3.98 -10.36 1.67
N ALA A 154 -3.57 -9.09 1.67
CA ALA A 154 -4.07 -8.03 2.53
C ALA A 154 -3.99 -6.69 1.78
N LEU A 155 -4.85 -5.75 2.17
CA LEU A 155 -4.86 -4.40 1.64
C LEU A 155 -5.25 -3.42 2.75
N ASP A 156 -4.26 -2.73 3.31
CA ASP A 156 -4.48 -1.69 4.33
C ASP A 156 -4.76 -0.35 3.64
N LEU A 157 -5.95 0.20 3.89
CA LEU A 157 -6.42 1.47 3.33
C LEU A 157 -6.58 2.55 4.40
N SER A 158 -6.08 2.33 5.62
CA SER A 158 -6.26 3.21 6.78
C SER A 158 -5.65 4.61 6.61
N LYS A 159 -4.78 4.80 5.61
CA LYS A 159 -4.15 6.09 5.27
C LYS A 159 -4.74 6.77 4.04
N ASN A 160 -5.54 6.08 3.24
CA ASN A 160 -6.06 6.58 1.96
C ASN A 160 -7.47 7.16 2.15
N LEU A 161 -7.58 8.16 3.03
CA LEU A 161 -8.87 8.67 3.54
C LEU A 161 -9.73 9.39 2.48
N VAL A 162 -9.10 9.83 1.38
CA VAL A 162 -9.78 10.50 0.26
C VAL A 162 -10.23 9.54 -0.84
N LEU A 163 -9.92 8.24 -0.72
CA LEU A 163 -10.28 7.21 -1.70
C LEU A 163 -11.80 7.17 -1.90
N TYR A 164 -12.25 7.34 -3.14
CA TYR A 164 -13.66 7.27 -3.52
C TYR A 164 -14.01 6.05 -4.39
N ASP A 165 -13.01 5.41 -5.00
CA ASP A 165 -13.16 4.26 -5.90
C ASP A 165 -12.08 3.18 -5.69
N LEU A 166 -12.53 1.98 -5.36
CA LEU A 166 -11.69 0.81 -5.08
C LEU A 166 -12.09 -0.39 -5.96
N GLY A 167 -11.14 -0.91 -6.72
CA GLY A 167 -11.23 -2.21 -7.37
C GLY A 167 -10.07 -3.10 -6.93
N CYS A 168 -10.35 -4.18 -6.22
CA CYS A 168 -9.38 -5.15 -5.72
C CYS A 168 -9.81 -6.59 -5.99
N GLU A 169 -10.63 -6.80 -7.01
CA GLU A 169 -11.18 -8.10 -7.39
C GLU A 169 -10.08 -9.09 -7.82
N ASN A 170 -10.39 -10.39 -7.80
CA ASN A 170 -9.49 -11.45 -8.25
C ASN A 170 -8.11 -11.39 -7.56
N ASN A 171 -8.12 -11.45 -6.23
CA ASN A 171 -6.95 -11.47 -5.36
C ASN A 171 -7.10 -12.58 -4.31
N LYS A 172 -6.32 -12.55 -3.23
CA LYS A 172 -6.37 -13.49 -2.10
C LYS A 172 -6.65 -12.77 -0.78
N ILE A 173 -7.27 -11.60 -0.83
CA ILE A 173 -7.51 -10.74 0.34
C ILE A 173 -8.49 -11.43 1.27
N VAL A 174 -8.18 -11.44 2.56
CA VAL A 174 -8.98 -12.11 3.59
C VAL A 174 -9.90 -11.15 4.33
N ASP A 175 -9.51 -9.89 4.47
CA ASP A 175 -10.29 -8.88 5.19
C ASP A 175 -10.16 -7.53 4.48
N ILE A 176 -11.27 -6.82 4.38
CA ILE A 176 -11.30 -5.42 3.93
C ILE A 176 -12.07 -4.61 4.97
N ASP A 177 -11.40 -3.58 5.49
CA ASP A 177 -11.99 -2.58 6.36
C ASP A 177 -11.86 -1.20 5.72
N ILE A 178 -13.01 -0.59 5.41
CA ILE A 178 -13.07 0.75 4.82
C ILE A 178 -13.72 1.77 5.76
N SER A 179 -13.84 1.46 7.05
CA SER A 179 -14.55 2.32 8.03
C SER A 179 -13.97 3.74 8.14
N LEU A 180 -12.69 3.92 7.84
CA LEU A 180 -12.02 5.22 7.81
C LEU A 180 -12.13 5.93 6.45
N ASN A 181 -12.47 5.23 5.37
CA ASN A 181 -12.51 5.76 4.01
C ASN A 181 -13.88 6.40 3.73
N VAL A 182 -14.16 7.52 4.41
CA VAL A 182 -15.46 8.21 4.40
C VAL A 182 -15.86 8.85 3.06
N LYS A 183 -15.00 8.77 2.04
CA LYS A 183 -15.27 9.19 0.66
C LYS A 183 -15.62 8.02 -0.27
N LEU A 184 -15.38 6.78 0.16
CA LEU A 184 -15.54 5.58 -0.65
C LEU A 184 -17.01 5.28 -0.92
N THR A 185 -17.35 5.20 -2.20
CA THR A 185 -18.72 4.95 -2.70
C THR A 185 -18.77 3.92 -3.84
N SER A 186 -17.61 3.42 -4.26
CA SER A 186 -17.47 2.38 -5.29
C SER A 186 -16.47 1.35 -4.80
N ILE A 187 -16.92 0.10 -4.67
CA ILE A 187 -16.07 -1.04 -4.30
C ILE A 187 -16.37 -2.26 -5.17
N ASP A 188 -15.33 -2.82 -5.78
CA ASP A 188 -15.32 -4.15 -6.37
C ASP A 188 -14.25 -5.00 -5.70
N CYS A 189 -14.67 -5.95 -4.87
CA CYS A 189 -13.81 -6.87 -4.13
C CYS A 189 -14.16 -8.34 -4.43
N ARG A 190 -14.77 -8.59 -5.61
CA ARG A 190 -15.16 -9.94 -6.03
C ARG A 190 -13.96 -10.88 -6.12
N ALA A 191 -14.22 -12.18 -6.03
CA ALA A 191 -13.20 -13.21 -6.26
C ALA A 191 -11.96 -13.02 -5.36
N ASN A 192 -12.20 -12.95 -4.06
CA ASN A 192 -11.17 -12.90 -3.03
C ASN A 192 -11.36 -14.07 -2.06
N LYS A 193 -10.73 -14.00 -0.88
CA LYS A 193 -10.91 -14.95 0.21
C LYS A 193 -11.54 -14.27 1.43
N LEU A 194 -12.43 -13.29 1.18
CA LEU A 194 -12.94 -12.44 2.24
C LEU A 194 -13.68 -13.27 3.29
N ARG A 195 -13.35 -13.00 4.55
CA ARG A 195 -14.05 -13.47 5.76
C ARG A 195 -14.71 -12.29 6.47
N SER A 196 -14.10 -11.11 6.36
CA SER A 196 -14.62 -9.84 6.83
C SER A 196 -14.69 -8.81 5.71
N LEU A 197 -15.80 -8.09 5.64
CA LEU A 197 -15.96 -6.90 4.81
C LEU A 197 -16.74 -5.83 5.60
N ASN A 198 -16.02 -4.81 6.08
CA ASN A 198 -16.59 -3.72 6.86
C ASN A 198 -16.78 -2.47 5.98
N LEU A 199 -18.03 -2.19 5.62
CA LEU A 199 -18.47 -1.03 4.83
C LEU A 199 -19.03 0.12 5.69
N ASN A 200 -18.90 0.08 7.02
CA ASN A 200 -19.40 1.09 7.95
C ASN A 200 -18.52 2.37 7.90
N ASN A 201 -18.62 3.11 6.80
CA ASN A 201 -17.84 4.32 6.49
C ASN A 201 -18.69 5.61 6.42
N GLY A 202 -19.94 5.53 6.85
CA GLY A 202 -20.95 6.59 6.75
C GLY A 202 -21.50 6.79 5.34
N LYS A 203 -21.27 5.86 4.39
CA LYS A 203 -21.65 5.99 2.97
C LYS A 203 -22.49 4.83 2.42
N THR A 204 -22.98 3.90 3.24
CA THR A 204 -23.80 2.76 2.79
C THR A 204 -24.91 3.16 1.79
N LEU A 205 -25.65 4.25 2.07
CA LEU A 205 -26.72 4.76 1.19
C LEU A 205 -26.25 5.24 -0.20
N PHE A 206 -25.00 5.69 -0.29
CA PHE A 206 -24.41 6.38 -1.43
C PHE A 206 -23.49 5.48 -2.26
N PHE A 207 -23.44 4.16 -1.99
CA PHE A 207 -22.69 3.25 -2.85
C PHE A 207 -23.33 3.18 -4.24
N ASN A 208 -22.59 3.64 -5.23
CA ASN A 208 -22.94 3.54 -6.65
C ASN A 208 -22.57 2.17 -7.23
N LEU A 209 -21.57 1.51 -6.62
CA LEU A 209 -21.10 0.18 -6.98
C LEU A 209 -20.70 -0.56 -5.71
N MET A 210 -21.32 -1.72 -5.45
CA MET A 210 -20.86 -2.65 -4.41
C MET A 210 -20.89 -4.06 -4.99
N LYS A 211 -19.70 -4.64 -5.17
CA LYS A 211 -19.54 -6.01 -5.64
C LYS A 211 -18.58 -6.78 -4.70
N ALA A 212 -19.08 -7.83 -4.08
CA ALA A 212 -18.37 -8.69 -3.12
C ALA A 212 -18.64 -10.19 -3.35
N SER A 213 -19.25 -10.58 -4.48
CA SER A 213 -19.49 -12.00 -4.81
C SER A 213 -18.20 -12.79 -5.06
N LEU A 214 -18.29 -14.12 -5.05
CA LEU A 214 -17.15 -15.04 -5.19
C LEU A 214 -16.16 -14.94 -4.01
N ASN A 215 -16.70 -14.78 -2.80
CA ASN A 215 -16.02 -14.82 -1.51
C ASN A 215 -16.72 -15.86 -0.63
N PRO A 216 -16.50 -17.18 -0.84
CA PRO A 216 -17.30 -18.23 -0.22
C PRO A 216 -17.23 -18.27 1.32
N ASP A 217 -16.16 -17.73 1.91
CA ASP A 217 -15.98 -17.67 3.37
C ASP A 217 -16.62 -16.41 4.00
N LEU A 218 -17.16 -15.49 3.19
CA LEU A 218 -17.78 -14.25 3.65
C LEU A 218 -19.20 -14.55 4.12
N SER A 219 -19.44 -14.43 5.43
CA SER A 219 -20.75 -14.69 6.05
C SER A 219 -21.51 -13.41 6.43
N CYS A 220 -20.79 -12.32 6.64
CA CYS A 220 -21.36 -11.06 7.10
C CYS A 220 -20.67 -9.86 6.43
N ILE A 221 -21.46 -8.92 5.89
CA ILE A 221 -21.00 -7.60 5.47
C ILE A 221 -21.51 -6.58 6.48
N GLN A 222 -20.60 -5.83 7.09
CA GLN A 222 -20.97 -4.79 8.04
C GLN A 222 -21.29 -3.51 7.28
N VAL A 223 -22.38 -2.86 7.65
CA VAL A 223 -22.89 -1.64 7.01
C VAL A 223 -23.24 -0.59 8.06
N ASP A 224 -23.43 0.66 7.63
CA ASP A 224 -23.83 1.75 8.53
C ASP A 224 -25.26 1.56 9.06
N ASP A 225 -26.15 1.09 8.19
CA ASP A 225 -27.58 0.93 8.43
C ASP A 225 -28.16 -0.14 7.49
N LEU A 226 -29.00 -1.02 8.05
CA LEU A 226 -29.63 -2.10 7.29
C LEU A 226 -30.64 -1.61 6.25
N ASN A 227 -31.29 -0.45 6.48
CA ASN A 227 -32.24 0.11 5.50
C ASN A 227 -31.53 0.67 4.26
N SER A 228 -30.21 0.83 4.34
CA SER A 228 -29.39 1.41 3.30
C SER A 228 -28.86 0.38 2.29
N VAL A 229 -29.05 -0.91 2.58
CA VAL A 229 -28.59 -2.02 1.75
C VAL A 229 -29.43 -2.11 0.48
N ARG A 230 -28.77 -2.08 -0.69
CA ARG A 230 -29.44 -2.10 -2.01
C ARG A 230 -29.35 -3.48 -2.68
N THR A 231 -30.12 -4.45 -2.18
CA THR A 231 -30.07 -5.87 -2.61
C THR A 231 -30.36 -6.11 -4.11
N THR A 232 -30.98 -5.16 -4.81
CA THR A 232 -31.24 -5.25 -6.26
C THR A 232 -30.06 -4.81 -7.13
N THR A 233 -29.14 -4.02 -6.59
CA THR A 233 -27.98 -3.47 -7.34
C THR A 233 -26.65 -4.01 -6.83
N TRP A 234 -26.59 -4.40 -5.56
CA TRP A 234 -25.41 -4.96 -4.93
C TRP A 234 -25.21 -6.40 -5.36
N VAL A 235 -23.96 -6.78 -5.63
CA VAL A 235 -23.61 -8.14 -6.09
C VAL A 235 -22.79 -8.84 -5.02
N TYR A 236 -23.34 -9.86 -4.39
CA TYR A 236 -22.72 -10.59 -3.27
C TYR A 236 -23.16 -12.05 -3.27
N ASP A 237 -22.46 -12.91 -2.53
CA ASP A 237 -22.82 -14.33 -2.43
C ASP A 237 -24.10 -14.52 -1.61
N LYS A 238 -24.95 -15.47 -2.02
CA LYS A 238 -26.26 -15.69 -1.40
C LYS A 238 -26.20 -16.03 0.09
N THR A 239 -25.07 -16.51 0.58
CA THR A 239 -24.83 -16.89 1.99
C THR A 239 -24.56 -15.69 2.89
N VAL A 240 -24.30 -14.52 2.32
CA VAL A 240 -23.95 -13.31 3.06
C VAL A 240 -25.18 -12.73 3.75
N THR A 241 -24.99 -12.36 5.01
CA THR A 241 -25.92 -11.54 5.78
C THR A 241 -25.38 -10.11 5.92
N PHE A 242 -26.25 -9.16 6.23
CA PHE A 242 -25.86 -7.78 6.55
C PHE A 242 -26.11 -7.52 8.03
N SER A 243 -25.20 -6.80 8.68
CA SER A 243 -25.32 -6.38 10.08
C SER A 243 -24.71 -4.99 10.26
N ILE A 244 -25.18 -4.24 11.26
CA ILE A 244 -24.47 -3.03 11.72
C ILE A 244 -23.28 -3.37 12.65
N ASN A 245 -23.23 -4.63 13.11
CA ASN A 245 -22.19 -5.16 13.98
C ASN A 245 -21.98 -6.63 13.60
N CYS A 246 -21.15 -6.87 12.60
CA CYS A 246 -20.74 -8.23 12.29
C CYS A 246 -19.80 -8.69 13.40
N GLN A 247 -20.17 -9.78 14.08
CA GLN A 247 -19.25 -10.49 14.97
C GLN A 247 -18.28 -11.26 14.09
N TYR A 248 -17.35 -10.54 13.48
CA TYR A 248 -16.27 -11.16 12.75
C TYR A 248 -15.52 -11.99 13.77
N ASN A 249 -15.63 -13.32 13.66
CA ASN A 249 -14.63 -14.22 14.22
C ASN A 249 -13.35 -14.00 13.41
N LEU A 250 -12.73 -12.83 13.62
CA LEU A 250 -11.43 -12.52 13.09
C LEU A 250 -10.54 -13.61 13.66
N GLY A 251 -10.09 -14.51 12.79
CA GLY A 251 -8.99 -15.40 13.07
C GLY A 251 -7.70 -14.58 13.21
N LEU A 252 -7.67 -13.67 14.17
CA LEU A 252 -6.51 -12.96 14.66
C LEU A 252 -5.96 -13.76 15.83
N ASN A 253 -5.34 -14.90 15.54
CA ASN A 253 -4.73 -15.67 16.61
C ASN A 253 -3.36 -15.13 17.07
N ASP A 254 -2.76 -14.12 16.42
CA ASP A 254 -1.41 -13.66 16.87
C ASP A 254 -1.15 -12.14 16.93
N VAL A 255 -1.89 -11.28 16.21
CA VAL A 255 -1.48 -9.84 16.10
C VAL A 255 -2.30 -8.87 16.96
N VAL A 256 -3.59 -9.12 17.24
CA VAL A 256 -4.41 -8.16 18.01
C VAL A 256 -4.37 -8.34 19.53
N LEU A 257 -4.14 -9.57 20.04
CA LEU A 257 -3.96 -9.77 21.49
C LEU A 257 -2.72 -9.05 22.03
N ASN A 258 -1.69 -8.83 21.20
CA ASN A 258 -0.43 -8.25 21.68
C ASN A 258 -0.58 -6.78 22.10
N ASN A 259 -1.65 -6.09 21.69
CA ASN A 259 -1.92 -4.70 22.07
C ASN A 259 -3.04 -4.52 23.11
N THR A 260 -3.75 -5.59 23.52
CA THR A 260 -4.89 -5.49 24.44
C THR A 260 -4.55 -5.81 25.90
N ILE A 261 -3.68 -6.80 26.17
CA ILE A 261 -3.22 -7.10 27.53
C ILE A 261 -2.06 -6.18 27.91
N LYS A 262 -2.32 -5.27 28.86
CA LYS A 262 -1.32 -4.38 29.47
C LYS A 262 -0.78 -4.99 30.76
N VAL A 263 0.54 -5.03 30.86
CA VAL A 263 1.28 -5.50 32.03
C VAL A 263 2.14 -4.37 32.56
N TYR A 264 1.98 -4.02 33.83
CA TYR A 264 2.72 -2.91 34.43
C TYR A 264 2.86 -3.05 35.96
N PRO A 265 3.91 -2.50 36.56
CA PRO A 265 5.07 -1.91 35.91
C PRO A 265 5.93 -2.99 35.23
N ASN A 266 6.65 -2.61 34.17
CA ASN A 266 7.73 -3.40 33.61
C ASN A 266 8.90 -2.45 33.35
N PRO A 267 10.01 -2.54 34.09
CA PRO A 267 10.37 -3.57 35.09
C PRO A 267 9.58 -3.53 36.41
N ALA A 268 9.42 -4.68 37.10
CA ALA A 268 8.71 -4.84 38.38
C ALA A 268 9.61 -5.36 39.52
N SER A 269 9.29 -5.04 40.77
CA SER A 269 10.01 -5.52 41.97
C SER A 269 9.13 -6.20 43.02
N HIS A 270 7.81 -6.03 42.96
CA HIS A 270 6.88 -6.59 43.95
C HIS A 270 5.71 -7.27 43.26
N THR A 271 4.95 -6.52 42.46
CA THR A 271 3.79 -7.01 41.74
C THR A 271 3.78 -6.52 40.29
N VAL A 272 3.21 -7.33 39.41
CA VAL A 272 2.90 -7.03 38.00
C VAL A 272 1.39 -7.03 37.88
N SER A 273 0.79 -5.87 37.64
CA SER A 273 -0.64 -5.72 37.37
C SER A 273 -0.96 -6.10 35.93
N ILE A 274 -2.10 -6.74 35.72
CA ILE A 274 -2.58 -7.20 34.42
C ILE A 274 -3.92 -6.52 34.15
N SER A 275 -4.03 -5.84 33.02
CA SER A 275 -5.26 -5.19 32.55
C SER A 275 -5.58 -5.69 31.15
N SER A 276 -6.80 -6.18 30.97
CA SER A 276 -7.30 -6.68 29.68
C SER A 276 -8.76 -6.28 29.50
N PRO A 277 -9.20 -5.91 28.28
CA PRO A 277 -10.63 -5.72 27.99
C PRO A 277 -11.41 -7.03 28.04
N ASP A 278 -10.75 -8.16 27.75
CA ASP A 278 -11.35 -9.50 27.74
C ASP A 278 -10.91 -10.31 28.97
N PRO A 279 -11.77 -11.22 29.50
CA PRO A 279 -11.41 -12.14 30.57
C PRO A 279 -10.22 -13.03 30.18
N ILE A 280 -9.23 -13.14 31.07
CA ILE A 280 -8.06 -14.02 30.89
C ILE A 280 -8.33 -15.32 31.63
N ASP A 281 -8.25 -16.46 30.95
CA ASP A 281 -8.45 -17.77 31.59
C ASP A 281 -7.29 -18.13 32.51
N ALA A 282 -6.05 -17.93 32.03
CA ALA A 282 -4.85 -18.21 32.80
C ALA A 282 -3.62 -17.42 32.32
N VAL A 283 -2.59 -17.35 33.16
CA VAL A 283 -1.22 -16.99 32.75
C VAL A 283 -0.24 -18.07 33.22
N LYS A 284 0.57 -18.58 32.29
CA LYS A 284 1.71 -19.46 32.57
C LYS A 284 2.99 -18.65 32.49
N ILE A 285 3.87 -18.79 33.47
CA ILE A 285 5.04 -17.93 33.60
C ILE A 285 6.29 -18.78 33.53
N TYR A 286 7.20 -18.40 32.65
CA TYR A 286 8.43 -19.14 32.37
C TYR A 286 9.67 -18.29 32.69
N SER A 287 10.74 -18.92 33.15
CA SER A 287 12.05 -18.28 33.28
C SER A 287 12.68 -18.03 31.91
N SER A 288 13.77 -17.26 31.87
CA SER A 288 14.58 -17.07 30.65
C SER A 288 15.17 -18.36 30.07
N THR A 289 15.26 -19.43 30.87
CA THR A 289 15.69 -20.77 30.44
C THR A 289 14.54 -21.65 29.95
N GLY A 290 13.31 -21.15 29.96
CA GLY A 290 12.11 -21.88 29.53
C GLY A 290 11.48 -22.79 30.60
N ALA A 291 11.95 -22.73 31.85
CA ALA A 291 11.37 -23.51 32.94
C ALA A 291 10.05 -22.87 33.41
N LEU A 292 8.99 -23.68 33.59
CA LEU A 292 7.71 -23.21 34.12
C LEU A 292 7.86 -22.84 35.60
N VAL A 293 7.62 -21.57 35.93
CA VAL A 293 7.71 -21.00 37.28
C VAL A 293 6.37 -21.09 37.99
N LYS A 294 5.29 -20.69 37.33
CA LYS A 294 3.95 -20.60 37.94
C LYS A 294 2.83 -20.60 36.90
N THR A 295 1.65 -21.08 37.29
CA THR A 295 0.40 -20.95 36.54
C THR A 295 -0.65 -20.30 37.44
N ILE A 296 -1.37 -19.30 36.93
CA ILE A 296 -2.40 -18.56 37.69
C ILE A 296 -3.66 -18.50 36.82
N ALA A 297 -4.82 -18.91 37.35
CA ALA A 297 -6.11 -18.79 36.68
C ALA A 297 -6.76 -17.42 36.96
N ASN A 298 -7.49 -16.87 35.99
CA ASN A 298 -8.18 -15.57 36.07
C ASN A 298 -7.32 -14.42 36.65
N PRO A 299 -6.10 -14.19 36.12
CA PRO A 299 -5.13 -13.30 36.76
C PRO A 299 -5.47 -11.81 36.58
N THR A 300 -5.47 -11.05 37.67
CA THR A 300 -5.48 -9.57 37.66
C THR A 300 -4.14 -8.97 38.06
N GLN A 301 -3.29 -9.74 38.75
CA GLN A 301 -1.94 -9.37 39.12
C GLN A 301 -1.08 -10.62 39.41
N VAL A 302 0.25 -10.45 39.40
CA VAL A 302 1.24 -11.47 39.75
C VAL A 302 2.24 -10.90 40.74
N GLU A 303 2.43 -11.57 41.87
CA GLU A 303 3.48 -11.23 42.83
C GLU A 303 4.82 -11.85 42.40
N VAL A 304 5.83 -10.99 42.28
CA VAL A 304 7.20 -11.31 41.82
C VAL A 304 8.27 -10.95 42.86
N SER A 305 7.87 -10.49 44.06
CA SER A 305 8.75 -10.04 45.15
C SER A 305 9.81 -11.08 45.58
N SER A 306 9.46 -12.36 45.48
CA SER A 306 10.31 -13.49 45.88
C SER A 306 11.13 -14.08 44.74
N TRP A 307 11.02 -13.52 43.53
CA TRP A 307 11.66 -14.07 42.34
C TRP A 307 13.06 -13.50 42.16
N SER A 308 13.96 -14.32 41.63
CA SER A 308 15.30 -13.86 41.25
C SER A 308 15.21 -12.76 40.20
N LYS A 309 16.15 -11.81 40.25
CA LYS A 309 16.26 -10.76 39.22
C LYS A 309 16.51 -11.38 37.86
N GLY A 310 15.81 -10.92 36.83
CA GLY A 310 15.93 -11.48 35.49
C GLY A 310 14.71 -11.27 34.61
N VAL A 311 14.73 -11.92 33.45
CA VAL A 311 13.67 -11.86 32.45
C VAL A 311 12.74 -13.07 32.61
N TYR A 312 11.44 -12.81 32.59
CA TYR A 312 10.39 -13.81 32.67
C TYR A 312 9.40 -13.64 31.51
N PHE A 313 8.87 -14.74 31.00
CA PHE A 313 7.89 -14.76 29.92
C PHE A 313 6.52 -15.14 30.46
N PHE A 314 5.56 -14.23 30.33
CA PHE A 314 4.17 -14.43 30.74
C PHE A 314 3.37 -14.83 29.51
N VAL A 315 2.84 -16.05 29.53
CA VAL A 315 2.02 -16.65 28.47
C VAL A 315 0.57 -16.65 28.93
N PHE A 316 -0.20 -15.65 28.51
CA PHE A 316 -1.62 -15.49 28.81
C PHE A 316 -2.45 -16.40 27.91
N GLN A 317 -3.52 -16.98 28.46
CA GLN A 317 -4.51 -17.77 27.74
C GLN A 317 -5.85 -17.03 27.78
N VAL A 318 -6.46 -16.84 26.61
CA VAL A 318 -7.79 -16.23 26.43
C VAL A 318 -8.58 -17.10 25.46
N GLY A 319 -9.53 -17.89 25.98
CA GLY A 319 -10.15 -18.99 25.26
C GLY A 319 -9.13 -20.00 24.74
N ASN A 320 -9.08 -20.15 23.42
CA ASN A 320 -8.13 -21.04 22.72
C ASN A 320 -6.86 -20.31 22.24
N GLN A 321 -6.67 -19.04 22.61
CA GLN A 321 -5.55 -18.21 22.16
C GLN A 321 -4.50 -18.03 23.25
N TYR A 322 -3.25 -17.80 22.84
CA TYR A 322 -2.12 -17.57 23.75
C TYR A 322 -1.36 -16.29 23.39
N LEU A 323 -0.93 -15.53 24.39
CA LEU A 323 -0.16 -14.28 24.21
C LEU A 323 1.07 -14.24 25.11
N ASN A 324 2.21 -13.83 24.55
CA ASN A 324 3.48 -13.73 25.29
C ASN A 324 3.84 -12.27 25.63
N LYS A 325 4.22 -12.01 26.89
CA LYS A 325 4.83 -10.75 27.34
C LYS A 325 6.14 -11.01 28.07
N GLU A 326 7.16 -10.23 27.74
CA GLU A 326 8.42 -10.21 28.46
C GLU A 326 8.33 -9.24 29.64
N ILE A 327 8.68 -9.73 30.84
CA ILE A 327 8.69 -8.95 32.09
C ILE A 327 10.07 -9.00 32.72
N ILE A 328 10.60 -7.84 33.10
CA ILE A 328 11.87 -7.71 33.81
C ILE A 328 11.60 -7.60 35.30
N VAL A 329 12.13 -8.54 36.10
CA VAL A 329 12.09 -8.51 37.57
C VAL A 329 13.40 -7.93 38.11
N LYS A 330 13.30 -6.93 38.99
CA LYS A 330 14.42 -6.16 39.56
C LYS A 330 14.72 -6.49 41.01
#